data_AF-A0A7J9J156-F1
#
_entry.id   AF-A0A7J9J156-F1
#
_cell.length_a   1.000
_cell.length_b   1.000
_cell.length_c   1.000
_cell.angle_alpha   90.00
_cell.angle_beta   90.00
_cell.angle_gamma   90.00
#
_symmetry.space_group_name_H-M   'P 1'
#
loop_
_entity.id
_entity.type
_entity.pdbx_description
1 polymer ?
#
loop_
_entity_poly.entity_id
_entity_poly.type
_entity_poly.pdbx_seq_one_letter_code
_entity_poly.pdbx_strand_id
1 'polypeptide(L)'
;CLCLSYAFAYKCEECEECTCLRCIIALTPGACTCLGHKHPLLFYPECRGRCVACGEDDIKGLFRCKDCDFSLDHECFSLPITSQHKNNKHLLSLVYGDDNNYSESHFCDVCEESRDPNLWFYHCATCDTSAHVDCVLGRDPFIKLGSIFEPFEEVHEHLLIVVKKIYYYLNCSGCVVKKI
;
A
#
# COMPACT_ATOMS: atom_id res chain seq x y z
N CYS A 1 8.16 7.05 -7.04
CA CYS A 1 7.71 5.83 -6.33
C CYS A 1 6.77 4.94 -7.15
N LEU A 2 6.41 5.29 -8.39
CA LEU A 2 5.45 4.53 -9.23
C LEU A 2 4.03 4.37 -8.64
N CYS A 3 3.78 4.80 -7.40
CA CYS A 3 2.45 4.83 -6.81
C CYS A 3 1.60 5.96 -7.42
N LEU A 4 0.41 5.61 -7.90
CA LEU A 4 -0.64 6.58 -8.22
C LEU A 4 -1.19 7.19 -6.92
N SER A 5 -1.16 8.52 -6.82
CA SER A 5 -1.63 9.26 -5.65
C SER A 5 -2.19 10.60 -6.09
N TYR A 6 -3.32 11.01 -5.51
CA TYR A 6 -3.89 12.37 -5.67
C TYR A 6 -3.48 13.33 -4.55
N ALA A 7 -2.50 12.94 -3.73
CA ALA A 7 -1.93 13.80 -2.72
C ALA A 7 -0.95 14.83 -3.32
N PHE A 8 -0.47 15.76 -2.49
CA PHE A 8 0.52 16.75 -2.89
C PHE A 8 1.81 16.09 -3.42
N ALA A 9 2.42 16.72 -4.42
CA ALA A 9 3.74 16.38 -4.93
C ALA A 9 4.56 17.67 -5.07
N TYR A 10 5.88 17.52 -4.93
CA TYR A 10 6.83 18.58 -5.18
C TYR A 10 7.45 18.32 -6.54
N LYS A 11 7.46 19.36 -7.37
CA LYS A 11 8.14 19.35 -8.66
C LYS A 11 9.46 20.08 -8.51
N CYS A 12 10.54 19.45 -8.96
CA CYS A 12 11.80 20.16 -9.15
C CYS A 12 11.73 20.93 -10.48
N GLU A 13 11.92 22.25 -10.44
CA GLU A 13 11.88 23.07 -11.67
C GLU A 13 13.09 22.79 -12.59
N GLU A 14 14.24 22.43 -12.04
CA GLU A 14 15.45 22.17 -12.80
C GLU A 14 15.47 20.79 -13.46
N CYS A 15 14.93 19.77 -12.77
CA CYS A 15 14.96 18.38 -13.24
C CYS A 15 13.64 17.93 -13.88
N GLU A 16 12.58 18.73 -13.78
CA GLU A 16 11.19 18.40 -14.14
C GLU A 16 10.57 17.17 -13.43
N GLU A 17 11.34 16.51 -12.57
CA GLU A 17 10.92 15.36 -11.77
C GLU A 17 9.91 15.73 -10.67
N CYS A 18 8.91 14.86 -10.49
CA CYS A 18 7.88 15.00 -9.47
C CYS A 18 8.04 13.95 -8.36
N THR A 19 8.13 14.39 -7.12
CA THR A 19 8.21 13.53 -5.94
C THR A 19 6.99 13.73 -5.06
N CYS A 20 6.21 12.68 -4.79
CA CYS A 20 5.02 12.82 -3.96
C CYS A 20 5.40 13.12 -2.49
N LEU A 21 4.53 13.83 -1.77
CA LEU A 21 4.75 14.25 -0.38
C LEU A 21 5.13 13.07 0.52
N ARG A 22 4.55 11.89 0.28
CA ARG A 22 4.84 10.66 1.03
C ARG A 22 6.29 10.20 0.84
N CYS A 23 6.80 10.25 -0.40
CA CYS A 23 8.21 9.99 -0.65
C CYS A 23 9.10 10.98 0.10
N ILE A 24 8.75 12.27 0.12
CA ILE A 24 9.57 13.28 0.80
C ILE A 24 9.58 13.04 2.31
N ILE A 25 8.43 12.75 2.90
CA ILE A 25 8.35 12.39 4.33
C ILE A 25 9.21 11.15 4.60
N ALA A 26 9.12 10.12 3.75
CA ALA A 26 9.92 8.91 3.87
C ALA A 26 11.44 9.15 3.73
N LEU A 27 11.84 10.19 3.00
CA LEU A 27 13.24 10.59 2.79
C LEU A 27 13.74 11.60 3.84
N THR A 28 12.85 12.12 4.70
CA THR A 28 13.23 13.13 5.69
C THR A 28 13.99 12.49 6.85
N PRO A 29 15.23 12.93 7.16
CA PRO A 29 16.00 12.39 8.27
C PRO A 29 15.22 12.46 9.60
N GLY A 30 15.11 11.33 10.30
CA GLY A 30 14.38 11.22 11.56
C GLY A 30 12.91 10.78 11.45
N ALA A 31 12.33 10.74 10.24
CA ALA A 31 11.00 10.17 10.01
C ALA A 31 11.04 8.64 9.76
N CYS A 32 12.23 8.06 9.61
CA CYS A 32 12.40 6.75 8.99
C CYS A 32 12.22 5.54 9.90
N THR A 33 11.57 5.68 11.05
CA THR A 33 11.18 4.50 11.84
C THR A 33 9.84 4.01 11.30
N CYS A 34 9.85 2.87 10.62
CA CYS A 34 8.61 2.15 10.39
C CYS A 34 8.05 1.74 11.76
N LEU A 35 6.78 2.03 12.03
CA LEU A 35 6.12 1.44 13.19
C LEU A 35 6.26 -0.09 13.02
N GLY A 36 6.85 -0.79 13.99
CA GLY A 36 7.18 -2.22 13.88
C GLY A 36 8.68 -2.54 13.70
N HIS A 37 9.54 -1.57 13.35
CA HIS A 37 11.00 -1.75 13.34
C HIS A 37 11.71 -0.63 14.11
N LYS A 38 12.64 -1.01 14.99
CA LYS A 38 13.28 -0.06 15.94
C LYS A 38 14.36 0.80 15.30
N HIS A 39 15.00 0.33 14.24
CA HIS A 39 16.09 1.06 13.59
C HIS A 39 15.57 1.96 12.46
N PRO A 40 16.24 3.09 12.19
CA PRO A 40 15.93 3.91 11.04
C PRO A 40 16.15 3.17 9.73
N LEU A 41 15.23 3.33 8.79
CA LEU A 41 15.36 2.85 7.42
C LEU A 41 15.92 3.96 6.53
N LEU A 42 16.78 3.59 5.58
CA LEU A 42 17.28 4.52 4.56
C LEU A 42 16.86 4.02 3.19
N PHE A 43 16.51 4.95 2.31
CA PHE A 43 16.14 4.62 0.94
C PHE A 43 17.38 4.41 0.07
N TYR A 44 17.46 3.27 -0.60
CA TYR A 44 18.53 2.92 -1.53
C TYR A 44 17.94 2.65 -2.93
N PRO A 45 17.98 3.64 -3.84
CA PRO A 45 17.31 3.56 -5.15
C PRO A 45 17.87 2.46 -6.06
N GLU A 46 19.17 2.16 -5.95
CA GLU A 46 19.83 1.12 -6.75
C GLU A 46 19.81 -0.26 -6.10
N CYS A 47 19.30 -0.37 -4.88
CA CYS A 47 19.21 -1.66 -4.21
C CYS A 47 18.08 -2.49 -4.82
N ARG A 48 18.33 -3.80 -4.95
CA ARG A 48 17.33 -4.81 -5.28
C ARG A 48 17.24 -5.83 -4.15
N GLY A 49 16.05 -6.34 -3.90
CA GLY A 49 15.83 -7.34 -2.86
C GLY A 49 14.36 -7.62 -2.60
N ARG A 50 14.13 -8.37 -1.53
CA ARG A 50 12.80 -8.75 -1.06
C ARG A 50 12.19 -7.68 -0.16
N CYS A 51 10.88 -7.48 -0.22
CA CYS A 51 10.13 -6.75 0.79
C CYS A 51 9.63 -7.71 1.89
N VAL A 52 9.94 -7.43 3.15
CA VAL A 52 9.53 -8.29 4.27
C VAL A 52 8.02 -8.20 4.58
N ALA A 53 7.35 -7.16 4.08
CA ALA A 53 5.93 -6.94 4.34
C ALA A 53 5.01 -7.72 3.39
N CYS A 54 5.28 -7.64 2.08
CA CYS A 54 4.47 -8.30 1.05
C CYS A 54 5.11 -9.57 0.49
N GLY A 55 6.40 -9.82 0.76
CA GLY A 55 7.12 -10.99 0.28
C GLY A 55 7.62 -10.90 -1.15
N GLU A 56 7.28 -9.82 -1.88
CA GLU A 56 7.70 -9.61 -3.27
C GLU A 56 9.23 -9.50 -3.39
N ASP A 57 9.76 -10.14 -4.43
CA ASP A 57 11.19 -10.28 -4.71
C ASP A 57 11.66 -9.37 -5.85
N ASP A 58 12.98 -9.17 -5.96
CA ASP A 58 13.64 -8.38 -7.02
C ASP A 58 13.10 -6.94 -7.19
N ILE A 59 12.61 -6.34 -6.10
CA ILE A 59 12.11 -4.97 -6.10
C ILE A 59 13.28 -4.00 -6.13
N LYS A 60 13.29 -3.10 -7.12
CA LYS A 60 14.26 -2.00 -7.19
C LYS A 60 13.82 -0.83 -6.30
N GLY A 61 14.75 -0.30 -5.51
CA GLY A 61 14.52 0.87 -4.67
C GLY A 61 13.88 0.48 -3.34
N LEU A 62 14.70 0.18 -2.33
CA LEU A 62 14.24 -0.33 -1.04
C LEU A 62 14.58 0.62 0.10
N PHE A 63 13.67 0.71 1.07
CA PHE A 63 13.97 1.22 2.41
C PHE A 63 14.62 0.09 3.21
N ARG A 64 15.91 0.22 3.53
CA ARG A 64 16.65 -0.83 4.26
C ARG A 64 17.18 -0.34 5.59
N CYS A 65 17.10 -1.21 6.58
CA CYS A 65 17.84 -1.09 7.82
C CYS A 65 19.31 -1.41 7.57
N LYS A 66 20.22 -0.68 8.22
CA LYS A 66 21.65 -1.02 8.21
C LYS A 66 22.02 -2.09 9.24
N ASP A 67 21.25 -2.18 10.32
CA ASP A 67 21.56 -3.01 11.49
C ASP A 67 20.86 -4.38 11.45
N CYS A 68 19.88 -4.57 10.57
CA CYS A 68 19.09 -5.79 10.44
C CYS A 68 18.79 -6.10 8.97
N ASP A 69 18.49 -7.36 8.66
CA ASP A 69 17.97 -7.76 7.35
C ASP A 69 16.47 -7.44 7.24
N PHE A 70 16.17 -6.14 7.26
CA PHE A 70 14.83 -5.61 7.16
C PHE A 70 14.79 -4.64 5.99
N SER A 71 13.95 -4.96 5.01
CA SER A 71 13.75 -4.16 3.81
C SER A 71 12.29 -4.05 3.44
N LEU A 72 11.85 -2.83 3.13
CA LEU A 72 10.51 -2.54 2.64
C LEU A 72 10.59 -1.89 1.26
N ASP A 73 9.66 -2.29 0.39
CA ASP A 73 9.38 -1.50 -0.79
C ASP A 73 8.67 -0.18 -0.41
N HIS A 74 8.48 0.67 -1.41
CA HIS A 74 7.89 1.99 -1.21
C HIS A 74 6.41 1.92 -0.79
N GLU A 75 5.65 0.97 -1.30
CA GLU A 75 4.22 0.83 -1.03
C GLU A 75 3.99 0.36 0.41
N CYS A 76 4.70 -0.70 0.81
CA CYS A 76 4.71 -1.30 2.14
C CYS A 76 5.23 -0.35 3.21
N PHE A 77 6.31 0.39 2.94
CA PHE A 77 6.81 1.43 3.85
C PHE A 77 5.74 2.47 4.16
N SER A 78 4.86 2.73 3.20
CA SER A 78 3.90 3.82 3.27
C SER A 78 2.50 3.37 3.69
N LEU A 79 2.32 2.10 4.11
CA LEU A 79 1.04 1.57 4.57
C LEU A 79 0.54 2.31 5.83
N PRO A 80 -0.77 2.60 5.93
CA PRO A 80 -1.32 3.22 7.12
C PRO A 80 -1.30 2.24 8.29
N ILE A 81 -0.88 2.70 9.46
CA ILE A 81 -0.83 1.87 10.69
C ILE A 81 -2.23 1.35 11.05
N THR A 82 -3.27 2.15 10.83
CA THR A 82 -4.65 1.76 11.04
C THR A 82 -5.49 2.08 9.82
N SER A 83 -6.43 1.21 9.49
CA SER A 83 -7.38 1.43 8.40
C SER A 83 -8.76 0.91 8.76
N GLN A 84 -9.79 1.49 8.14
CA GLN A 84 -11.17 1.03 8.29
C GLN A 84 -11.59 0.27 7.03
N HIS A 85 -11.92 -1.01 7.19
CA HIS A 85 -12.58 -1.75 6.12
C HIS A 85 -14.06 -1.37 6.03
N LYS A 86 -14.63 -1.37 4.81
CA LYS A 86 -16.02 -0.94 4.51
C LYS A 86 -17.09 -1.63 5.39
N ASN A 87 -16.81 -2.86 5.81
CA ASN A 87 -17.75 -3.69 6.59
C ASN A 87 -17.43 -3.69 8.09
N ASN A 88 -16.36 -3.02 8.53
CA ASN A 88 -15.94 -2.98 9.93
C ASN A 88 -16.16 -1.60 10.55
N LYS A 89 -16.81 -1.58 11.71
CA LYS A 89 -17.00 -0.36 12.51
C LYS A 89 -15.73 0.03 13.27
N HIS A 90 -14.85 -0.93 13.53
CA HIS A 90 -13.60 -0.73 14.24
C HIS A 90 -12.43 -0.61 13.26
N LEU A 91 -11.41 0.15 13.66
CA LEU A 91 -10.16 0.24 12.92
C LEU A 91 -9.41 -1.09 13.04
N LEU A 92 -8.90 -1.57 11.92
CA LEU A 92 -7.92 -2.64 11.90
C LEU A 92 -6.53 -2.02 12.02
N SER A 93 -5.66 -2.65 12.82
CA SER A 93 -4.26 -2.25 12.99
C SER A 93 -3.37 -3.16 12.15
N LEU A 94 -2.35 -2.57 11.54
CA LEU A 94 -1.35 -3.30 10.78
C LEU A 94 -0.50 -4.14 11.74
N VAL A 95 -0.36 -5.42 11.42
CA VAL A 95 0.40 -6.42 12.18
C VAL A 95 1.61 -6.85 11.37
N TYR A 96 2.74 -6.95 12.07
CA TYR A 96 4.05 -7.32 11.53
C TYR A 96 4.32 -8.80 11.85
N GLY A 97 5.04 -9.51 10.98
CA GLY A 97 5.18 -10.98 11.01
C GLY A 97 5.85 -11.58 12.26
N ASP A 98 6.49 -10.78 13.12
CA ASP A 98 7.11 -11.27 14.36
C ASP A 98 6.27 -10.92 15.60
N ASP A 99 6.03 -11.93 16.44
CA ASP A 99 5.49 -11.84 17.80
C ASP A 99 4.03 -11.38 17.97
N ASN A 100 3.08 -12.04 17.32
CA ASN A 100 1.68 -11.96 17.77
C ASN A 100 0.95 -13.30 17.72
N ASN A 101 0.17 -13.60 18.76
CA ASN A 101 -0.69 -14.79 18.86
C ASN A 101 -1.72 -14.90 17.71
N TYR A 102 -1.92 -13.82 16.95
CA TYR A 102 -2.79 -13.77 15.76
C TYR A 102 -2.16 -14.45 14.53
N SER A 103 -0.90 -14.85 14.57
CA SER A 103 -0.26 -15.63 13.50
C SER A 103 -0.91 -17.01 13.29
N GLU A 104 -1.70 -17.49 14.26
CA GLU A 104 -2.52 -18.70 14.14
C GLU A 104 -3.75 -18.51 13.23
N SER A 105 -4.22 -17.26 13.02
CA SER A 105 -5.31 -16.99 12.06
C SER A 105 -4.75 -16.99 10.64
N HIS A 106 -4.77 -18.16 9.99
CA HIS A 106 -4.22 -18.40 8.66
C HIS A 106 -5.14 -18.02 7.51
N PHE A 107 -6.26 -17.34 7.77
CA PHE A 107 -7.23 -16.97 6.74
C PHE A 107 -7.55 -15.48 6.79
N CYS A 108 -7.93 -14.93 5.65
CA CYS A 108 -8.45 -13.59 5.52
C CYS A 108 -9.98 -13.61 5.60
N ASP A 109 -10.56 -12.90 6.55
CA ASP A 109 -12.02 -12.85 6.74
C ASP A 109 -12.77 -12.08 5.65
N VAL A 110 -12.05 -11.43 4.73
CA VAL A 110 -12.65 -10.64 3.63
C VAL A 110 -12.78 -11.47 2.35
N CYS A 111 -11.73 -12.20 1.98
CA CYS A 111 -11.73 -13.03 0.77
C CYS A 111 -11.85 -14.54 1.03
N GLU A 112 -11.79 -14.96 2.31
CA GLU A 112 -11.84 -16.36 2.74
C GLU A 112 -10.66 -17.21 2.22
N GLU A 113 -9.59 -16.57 1.73
CA GLU A 113 -8.39 -17.25 1.25
C GLU A 113 -7.30 -17.31 2.34
N SER A 114 -6.36 -18.24 2.18
CA SER A 114 -5.25 -18.39 3.13
C SER A 114 -4.32 -17.19 3.12
N ARG A 115 -3.78 -16.88 4.30
CA ARG A 115 -2.81 -15.82 4.54
C ARG A 115 -1.47 -16.44 4.91
N ASP A 116 -0.39 -15.85 4.43
CA ASP A 116 0.95 -16.15 4.94
C ASP A 116 1.13 -15.47 6.31
N PRO A 117 1.40 -16.23 7.38
CA PRO A 117 1.58 -15.67 8.72
C PRO A 117 2.79 -14.73 8.82
N ASN A 118 3.78 -14.86 7.93
CA ASN A 118 5.01 -14.07 7.95
C ASN A 118 4.83 -12.72 7.24
N LEU A 119 3.79 -12.56 6.42
CA LEU A 119 3.49 -11.32 5.71
C LEU A 119 2.61 -10.40 6.55
N TRP A 120 2.68 -9.11 6.25
CA TRP A 120 1.91 -8.10 6.96
C TRP A 120 0.43 -8.21 6.64
N PHE A 121 -0.39 -7.89 7.63
CA PHE A 121 -1.85 -7.98 7.52
C PHE A 121 -2.52 -7.01 8.48
N TYR A 122 -3.81 -6.77 8.29
CA TYR A 122 -4.60 -5.97 9.21
C TYR A 122 -5.37 -6.86 10.16
N HIS A 123 -5.36 -6.51 11.45
CA HIS A 123 -6.12 -7.21 12.48
C HIS A 123 -6.94 -6.24 13.34
N CYS A 124 -8.16 -6.64 13.68
CA CYS A 124 -8.99 -5.94 14.65
C CYS A 124 -9.19 -6.81 15.89
N ALA A 125 -8.54 -6.45 17.00
CA ALA A 125 -8.65 -7.20 18.25
C ALA A 125 -10.07 -7.21 18.85
N THR A 126 -10.92 -6.23 18.50
CA THR A 126 -12.31 -6.18 18.99
C THR A 126 -13.25 -7.09 18.20
N CYS A 127 -13.06 -7.18 16.88
CA CYS A 127 -13.88 -8.04 16.02
C CYS A 127 -13.26 -9.42 15.82
N ASP A 128 -12.02 -9.63 16.28
CA ASP A 128 -11.18 -10.77 15.96
C ASP A 128 -11.09 -11.02 14.44
N THR A 129 -10.93 -9.94 13.68
CA THR A 129 -10.93 -9.98 12.21
C THR A 129 -9.53 -9.77 11.67
N SER A 130 -9.02 -10.72 10.90
CA SER A 130 -7.74 -10.69 10.20
C SER A 130 -7.97 -10.61 8.69
N ALA A 131 -7.27 -9.71 8.00
CA ALA A 131 -7.42 -9.53 6.56
C ALA A 131 -6.11 -9.16 5.87
N HIS A 132 -5.92 -9.60 4.62
CA HIS A 132 -4.80 -9.14 3.79
C HIS A 132 -4.81 -7.61 3.66
N VAL A 133 -3.63 -7.02 3.48
CA VAL A 133 -3.46 -5.58 3.25
C VAL A 133 -4.35 -5.10 2.10
N ASP A 134 -4.28 -5.79 0.95
CA ASP A 134 -5.03 -5.43 -0.25
C ASP A 134 -6.55 -5.61 -0.08
N CYS A 135 -6.99 -6.53 0.77
CA CYS A 135 -8.41 -6.72 1.07
C CYS A 135 -8.99 -5.53 1.86
N VAL A 136 -8.18 -4.90 2.72
CA VAL A 136 -8.61 -3.74 3.52
C VAL A 136 -8.49 -2.44 2.73
N LEU A 137 -7.40 -2.29 1.99
CA LEU A 137 -7.03 -1.04 1.32
C LEU A 137 -7.53 -0.95 -0.12
N GLY A 138 -7.78 -2.07 -0.78
CA GLY A 138 -8.00 -2.14 -2.22
C GLY A 138 -6.68 -2.01 -3.00
N ARG A 139 -6.78 -2.08 -4.33
CA ARG A 139 -5.63 -2.06 -5.24
C ARG A 139 -4.89 -0.72 -5.27
N ASP A 140 -5.61 0.37 -5.06
CA ASP A 140 -5.09 1.73 -5.18
C ASP A 140 -5.43 2.55 -3.92
N PRO A 141 -4.82 2.25 -2.75
CA PRO A 141 -5.20 2.85 -1.46
C PRO A 141 -5.09 4.37 -1.41
N PHE A 142 -4.25 4.93 -2.27
CA PHE A 142 -3.85 6.34 -2.23
C PHE A 142 -4.56 7.18 -3.31
N ILE A 143 -5.47 6.57 -4.07
CA ILE A 143 -6.35 7.27 -4.99
C ILE A 143 -7.62 7.69 -4.24
N LYS A 144 -7.96 8.98 -4.33
CA LYS A 144 -9.19 9.51 -3.74
C LYS A 144 -10.39 9.12 -4.60
N LEU A 145 -11.46 8.64 -3.96
CA LEU A 145 -12.73 8.42 -4.65
C LEU A 145 -13.24 9.76 -5.23
N GLY A 146 -13.70 9.73 -6.47
CA GLY A 146 -14.11 10.90 -7.22
C GLY A 146 -12.95 11.61 -7.94
N SER A 147 -11.71 11.14 -7.81
CA SER A 147 -10.59 11.67 -8.59
C SER A 147 -10.81 11.46 -10.08
N ILE A 148 -10.45 12.48 -10.86
CA ILE A 148 -10.58 12.52 -12.30
C ILE A 148 -9.20 12.39 -12.95
N PHE A 149 -8.96 11.32 -13.73
CA PHE A 149 -7.68 11.11 -14.43
C PHE A 149 -7.86 10.94 -15.95
N GLU A 150 -6.80 11.30 -16.68
CA GLU A 150 -6.68 11.02 -18.11
C GLU A 150 -6.06 9.62 -18.28
N PRO A 151 -6.68 8.72 -19.06
CA PRO A 151 -6.12 7.38 -19.26
C PRO A 151 -4.78 7.45 -20.01
N PHE A 152 -3.83 6.60 -19.59
CA PHE A 152 -2.50 6.47 -20.20
C PHE A 152 -2.50 5.84 -21.60
N GLU A 153 -3.65 5.39 -22.11
CA GLU A 153 -3.78 4.86 -23.46
C GLU A 153 -4.85 5.63 -24.24
N GLU A 154 -4.56 5.89 -25.52
CA GLU A 154 -5.31 6.66 -26.54
C GLU A 154 -6.70 6.10 -26.89
N VAL A 155 -7.35 5.38 -25.97
CA VAL A 155 -8.60 4.68 -26.29
C VAL A 155 -9.80 5.65 -26.21
N HIS A 156 -9.79 6.69 -25.37
CA HIS A 156 -10.92 7.63 -25.27
C HIS A 156 -10.58 9.07 -24.82
N GLU A 157 -11.24 10.07 -25.42
CA GLU A 157 -11.08 11.53 -25.20
C GLU A 157 -11.85 12.08 -23.97
N HIS A 158 -11.98 11.30 -22.90
CA HIS A 158 -12.72 11.78 -21.73
C HIS A 158 -12.11 11.39 -20.39
N LEU A 159 -12.22 12.35 -19.48
CA LEU A 159 -11.87 12.29 -18.09
C LEU A 159 -12.53 11.11 -17.38
N LEU A 160 -11.74 10.24 -16.72
CA LEU A 160 -12.22 9.09 -15.97
C LEU A 160 -12.38 9.43 -14.50
N ILE A 161 -13.56 9.18 -13.93
CA ILE A 161 -13.83 9.37 -12.50
C ILE A 161 -13.66 8.03 -11.77
N VAL A 162 -12.84 8.03 -10.72
CA VAL A 162 -12.68 6.90 -9.82
C VAL A 162 -13.94 6.76 -8.98
N VAL A 163 -14.74 5.71 -9.22
CA VAL A 163 -15.95 5.43 -8.46
C VAL A 163 -15.80 4.14 -7.66
N LYS A 164 -16.54 4.05 -6.55
CA LYS A 164 -16.60 2.81 -5.78
C LYS A 164 -17.33 1.79 -6.65
N LYS A 165 -16.69 0.65 -6.95
CA LYS A 165 -17.36 -0.41 -7.68
C LYS A 165 -18.57 -0.89 -6.88
N ILE A 166 -19.77 -0.64 -7.40
CA ILE A 166 -21.00 -1.27 -6.95
C ILE A 166 -21.19 -2.49 -7.85
N TYR A 167 -21.57 -3.64 -7.27
CA TYR A 167 -21.65 -4.96 -7.93
C TYR A 167 -22.48 -5.03 -9.24
N TYR A 168 -23.15 -3.95 -9.64
CA TYR A 168 -24.07 -3.88 -10.78
C TYR A 168 -23.57 -3.06 -11.99
N TYR A 169 -22.35 -2.53 -11.99
CA TYR A 169 -21.85 -1.84 -13.18
C TYR A 169 -21.40 -2.83 -14.25
N LEU A 170 -22.03 -2.75 -15.43
CA LEU A 170 -21.58 -3.45 -16.63
C LEU A 170 -20.14 -3.07 -16.93
N ASN A 171 -19.28 -4.08 -17.12
CA ASN A 171 -17.93 -3.87 -17.60
C ASN A 171 -18.01 -3.24 -19.00
N CYS A 172 -17.41 -2.06 -19.17
CA CYS A 172 -17.22 -1.50 -20.50
C CYS A 172 -16.12 -2.29 -21.22
N SER A 173 -16.33 -2.66 -22.48
CA SER A 173 -15.35 -3.39 -23.29
C SER A 173 -14.09 -2.56 -23.61
N GLY A 174 -14.17 -1.23 -23.55
CA GLY A 174 -13.02 -0.31 -23.70
C GLY A 174 -12.47 0.21 -22.38
N CYS A 175 -13.30 0.36 -21.33
CA CYS A 175 -12.81 0.68 -20.00
C CYS A 175 -12.59 -0.62 -19.24
N VAL A 176 -11.36 -1.14 -19.26
CA VAL A 176 -10.94 -2.13 -18.28
C VAL A 176 -11.08 -1.46 -16.92
N VAL A 177 -12.21 -1.67 -16.26
CA VAL A 177 -12.43 -1.26 -14.87
C VAL A 177 -11.36 -2.01 -14.09
N LYS A 178 -10.23 -1.35 -13.82
CA LYS A 178 -9.20 -1.89 -12.94
C LYS A 178 -9.90 -2.13 -11.61
N LYS A 179 -9.96 -3.39 -11.19
CA LYS A 179 -10.54 -3.80 -9.90
C LYS A 179 -9.94 -2.89 -8.82
N ILE A 180 -10.78 -2.08 -8.18
CA ILE A 180 -10.52 -1.42 -6.90
C ILE A 180 -11.35 -2.15 -5.86
#